data_AF-A0A843LBY2-F1
#
_entry.id   AF-A0A843LBY2-F1
#
_cell.length_a   1.000
_cell.length_b   1.000
_cell.length_c   1.000
_cell.angle_alpha   90.00
_cell.angle_beta   90.00
_cell.angle_gamma   90.00
#
_symmetry.space_group_name_H-M   'P 1'
#
loop_
_entity.id
_entity.type
_entity.pdbx_description
1 polymer ?
#
loop_
_entity_poly.entity_id
_entity_poly.type
_entity_poly.pdbx_seq_one_letter_code
_entity_poly.pdbx_strand_id
1 'polypeptide(L)' 'MVMKTKTCRDCKKEFQQDSHERFQRKFCKDCSAERKKAYANIHEVNIEDCDD' A
#
# COMPACT_ATOMS: atom_id res chain seq x y z
N MET A 1 -15.98 -10.12 14.53
CA MET A 1 -14.86 -9.39 13.88
C MET A 1 -14.65 -8.10 14.65
N VAL A 2 -13.53 -7.94 15.35
CA VAL A 2 -13.25 -6.73 16.14
C VAL A 2 -12.56 -5.72 15.22
N MET A 3 -13.30 -4.73 14.75
CA MET A 3 -12.75 -3.65 13.95
C MET A 3 -12.06 -2.63 14.86
N LYS A 4 -10.83 -2.25 14.51
CA LYS A 4 -10.10 -1.17 15.16
C LYS A 4 -9.88 -0.03 14.19
N THR A 5 -10.08 1.18 14.67
CA THR A 5 -9.75 2.40 13.94
C THR A 5 -8.24 2.61 14.03
N LYS A 6 -7.60 2.88 12.89
CA LYS A 6 -6.16 3.13 12.79
C LYS A 6 -5.91 4.30 11.87
N THR A 7 -4.83 5.03 12.11
CA THR A 7 -4.46 6.19 11.30
C THR A 7 -3.50 5.78 10.18
N CYS A 8 -3.80 6.20 8.95
CA CYS A 8 -2.93 6.01 7.79
C CYS A 8 -1.65 6.82 7.98
N ARG A 9 -0.48 6.20 7.75
CA ARG A 9 0.80 6.91 7.89
C ARG A 9 1.04 7.98 6.82
N ASP A 10 0.40 7.86 5.67
CA ASP A 10 0.62 8.74 4.51
C ASP A 10 -0.31 9.96 4.56
N CYS A 11 -1.62 9.73 4.48
CA CYS A 11 -2.62 10.79 4.44
C CYS A 11 -3.17 11.19 5.82
N LYS A 12 -2.70 10.57 6.91
CA LYS A 12 -3.16 10.79 8.30
C LYS A 12 -4.67 10.59 8.52
N LYS A 13 -5.38 9.99 7.56
CA LYS A 13 -6.81 9.66 7.70
C LYS A 13 -7.03 8.41 8.54
N GLU A 14 -8.11 8.40 9.29
CA GLU A 14 -8.55 7.24 10.06
C GLU A 14 -9.24 6.22 9.15
N PHE A 15 -8.95 4.93 9.35
CA PHE A 15 -9.55 3.82 8.62
C PHE A 15 -9.83 2.65 9.55
N GLN A 16 -10.84 1.85 9.21
CA GLN A 16 -11.17 0.64 9.93
C GLN A 16 -10.32 -0.53 9.43
N GLN A 17 -9.75 -1.28 10.37
CA GLN A 17 -8.99 -2.48 10.08
C GLN A 17 -9.42 -3.59 11.03
N ASP A 18 -9.46 -4.82 10.55
CA ASP A 18 -9.75 -5.96 11.42
C ASP A 18 -8.57 -6.24 12.36
N SER A 19 -8.87 -6.43 13.65
CA SER A 19 -7.85 -6.69 14.67
C SER A 19 -7.24 -8.08 14.57
N HIS A 20 -7.94 -9.03 13.97
CA HIS A 20 -7.48 -10.41 13.77
C HIS A 20 -6.82 -10.59 12.41
N GLU A 21 -6.72 -9.53 11.60
CA GLU A 21 -5.96 -9.59 10.35
C GLU A 21 -4.50 -9.95 10.64
N ARG A 22 -4.04 -11.05 10.02
CA ARG A 22 -2.66 -11.56 10.16
C ARG A 22 -1.62 -10.48 9.84
N PHE A 23 -1.95 -9.57 8.93
CA PHE A 23 -1.08 -8.48 8.50
C PHE A 23 -1.72 -7.13 8.79
N GLN A 24 -1.21 -6.45 9.82
CA GLN A 24 -1.71 -5.14 10.21
C GLN A 24 -1.31 -4.07 9.17
N ARG A 25 -2.29 -3.53 8.46
CA ARG A 25 -2.09 -2.48 7.44
C ARG A 25 -1.58 -1.19 8.10
N LYS A 26 -0.63 -0.54 7.44
CA LYS A 26 -0.06 0.76 7.88
C LYS A 26 -0.66 1.95 7.12
N PHE A 27 -1.37 1.67 6.04
CA PHE A 27 -1.92 2.63 5.11
C PHE A 27 -3.39 2.33 4.89
N CYS A 28 -4.18 3.37 4.57
CA CYS A 28 -5.55 3.19 4.10
C CYS A 28 -5.57 2.49 2.74
N LYS A 29 -6.76 2.04 2.31
CA LYS A 29 -6.93 1.34 1.02
C LYS A 29 -6.42 2.16 -0.16
N ASP A 30 -6.69 3.46 -0.20
CA ASP A 30 -6.24 4.37 -1.26
C ASP A 30 -4.71 4.44 -1.35
N CYS A 31 -4.04 4.87 -0.28
CA CYS A 31 -2.58 5.00 -0.28
C CYS A 31 -1.89 3.64 -0.51
N SER A 32 -2.49 2.55 -0.04
CA SER A 32 -1.98 1.20 -0.32
C SER A 32 -2.14 0.82 -1.81
N ALA A 33 -3.22 1.24 -2.45
CA ALA A 33 -3.45 1.00 -3.88
C ALA A 33 -2.51 1.83 -4.75
N GLU A 34 -2.29 3.10 -4.42
CA GLU A 34 -1.32 3.97 -5.10
C GLU A 34 0.09 3.37 -5.03
N ARG A 35 0.52 2.93 -3.84
CA ARG A 35 1.83 2.27 -3.69
C ARG A 35 1.92 0.97 -4.47
N LYS A 36 0.85 0.19 -4.55
CA LYS A 36 0.82 -1.05 -5.35
C LYS A 36 0.96 -0.73 -6.85
N LYS A 37 0.30 0.32 -7.33
CA LYS A 37 0.45 0.81 -8.72
C LYS A 37 1.87 1.28 -8.96
N ALA A 38 2.40 2.13 -8.08
CA ALA A 38 3.78 2.59 -8.17
C ALA A 38 4.75 1.40 -8.22
N TYR A 39 4.64 0.44 -7.30
CA TYR A 39 5.48 -0.76 -7.28
C TYR A 39 5.33 -1.66 -8.51
N ALA A 40 4.11 -1.81 -9.04
CA ALA A 40 3.89 -2.53 -10.30
C ALA A 40 4.56 -1.82 -11.49
N ASN A 41 4.60 -0.49 -11.49
CA ASN A 41 5.30 0.31 -12.50
C ASN A 41 6.82 0.33 -12.32
N ILE A 42 7.36 -0.05 -11.15
CA ILE A 42 8.82 -0.17 -10.95
C ILE A 42 9.39 -1.34 -11.79
N HIS A 43 8.58 -2.34 -12.13
CA HIS A 43 8.99 -3.42 -13.04
C HIS A 43 8.80 -3.10 -14.52
N GLU A 44 8.17 -1.97 -14.85
CA GLU A 44 8.17 -1.41 -16.22
C GLU A 44 9.46 -0.59 -16.43
N VAL A 45 10.60 -1.15 -16.00
CA VAL A 45 11.88 -0.74 -16.57
C VAL A 45 11.97 -1.51 -17.87
N ASN A 46 11.72 -0.82 -18.98
CA ASN A 46 12.08 -1.28 -20.32
C ASN A 46 13.50 -1.88 -20.24
N ILE A 47 13.63 -3.18 -20.47
CA ILE A 47 14.94 -3.85 -20.70
C ILE A 47 15.42 -3.46 -22.11
N GLU A 48 15.45 -2.17 -22.41
CA GLU A 48 15.92 -1.61 -23.69
C GLU A 48 16.99 -0.53 -23.51
N ASP A 49 17.52 -0.38 -22.29
CA ASP A 49 18.69 0.47 -21.99
C ASP A 49 19.72 -0.34 -21.18
N CYS A 50 20.08 -1.51 -21.70
CA CYS A 50 21.33 -2.17 -21.34
C CYS A 50 22.21 -2.09 -22.59
N ASP A 51 22.82 -0.92 -22.75
CA ASP A 51 23.78 -0.55 -23.79
C ASP A 51 24.90 -1.61 -23.89
N ASP A 52 25.17 -2.01 -25.14
CA ASP A 52 26.16 -2.96 -25.66
C ASP A 52 27.61 -2.58 -25.28
#